data_AF-A0A9W9U084-F1
#
_entry.id   AF-A0A9W9U084-F1
#
_cell.length_a   1.000
_cell.length_b   1.000
_cell.length_c   1.000
_cell.angle_alpha   90.00
_cell.angle_beta   90.00
_cell.angle_gamma   90.00
#
_symmetry.space_group_name_H-M   'P 1'
#
loop_
_entity.id
_entity.type
_entity.pdbx_description
1 polymer ?
#
loop_
_entity_poly.entity_id
_entity_poly.type
_entity_poly.pdbx_seq_one_letter_code
_entity_poly.pdbx_strand_id
1 'polypeptide(L)'
;MPLWSRTCHLHKPCAIVLLVDRRSNRYIASLLSSSPEPVCTWNDAVDKEFDKKVARGCVRPIARGAVTPFQAYPWATLKTVAIVAILFRLPATCMFFVFLSTIYPFAKRVTYYPQFVLGSIFSLAFFTSVRGMDVDPLSKDNFAPSLCFFAANTIWTTIYDTIYAHQDVADDVHVGVKSMAVHLRNSSKLLTSFLALFITGLLALAGALAGFGPLYYIPVVGESAMGLGATSTLVKLAEAKSFLNPVGWPEPPNSPYVGVTTRCYWGVLGEKSPLSAFVEEGGGGAAATQLKPNPRPAAVHEVTITSTQPNMSWPRSQLLEIGDQSWCPSWLHQHEQLSLTKLWNLKVPFWSRGSLATQACEVFKEYLQDPSSYTVLDICAGSGGPTPVLESELNREIEAQGKVPVQFILSDLYPHVEAWQRISKKQQNVSYIETPVDARAVSRLGKEKECRIFNICFHHFSDEDAAGILKSAVESADAFM
;
A
#
# COMPACT_ATOMS: atom_id res chain seq x y z
N MET A 1 -27.06 26.03 -10.73
CA MET A 1 -27.40 24.59 -10.79
C MET A 1 -26.80 23.78 -11.96
N PRO A 2 -26.20 24.33 -13.04
CA PRO A 2 -25.44 23.52 -14.04
C PRO A 2 -23.96 23.27 -13.67
N LEU A 3 -23.45 23.96 -12.65
CA LEU A 3 -22.02 23.99 -12.32
C LEU A 3 -21.50 22.73 -11.63
N TRP A 4 -22.34 22.01 -10.88
CA TRP A 4 -21.90 20.90 -10.04
C TRP A 4 -21.67 19.60 -10.81
N SER A 5 -22.53 19.27 -11.79
CA SER A 5 -22.33 18.08 -12.63
C SER A 5 -21.13 18.23 -13.56
N ARG A 6 -20.88 19.42 -14.10
CA ARG A 6 -19.72 19.66 -14.99
C ARG A 6 -18.38 19.51 -14.28
N THR A 7 -18.27 19.89 -13.00
CA THR A 7 -16.99 19.82 -12.26
C THR A 7 -16.62 18.42 -11.76
N CYS A 8 -17.58 17.57 -11.38
CA CYS A 8 -17.26 16.21 -10.94
C CYS A 8 -16.78 15.30 -12.08
N HIS A 9 -17.29 15.50 -13.31
CA HIS A 9 -16.87 14.73 -14.48
C HIS A 9 -15.45 15.06 -14.97
N LEU A 10 -14.87 16.18 -14.55
CA LEU A 10 -13.59 16.66 -15.08
C LEU A 10 -12.35 15.97 -14.49
N HIS A 11 -12.44 15.29 -13.33
CA HIS A 11 -11.23 14.95 -12.55
C HIS A 11 -11.07 13.50 -12.06
N LYS A 12 -12.04 12.58 -12.23
CA LYS A 12 -11.85 11.15 -11.91
C LYS A 12 -12.67 10.25 -12.84
N PRO A 13 -12.13 9.14 -13.38
CA PRO A 13 -12.94 8.15 -14.08
C PRO A 13 -13.89 7.51 -13.06
N CYS A 14 -15.19 7.63 -13.36
CA CYS A 14 -16.27 7.13 -12.54
C CYS A 14 -16.60 5.69 -12.95
N ALA A 15 -16.62 4.76 -11.98
CA ALA A 15 -16.95 3.36 -12.23
C ALA A 15 -18.42 3.21 -12.66
N ILE A 16 -18.64 2.67 -13.87
CA ILE A 16 -19.97 2.27 -14.34
C ILE A 16 -20.21 0.82 -13.90
N VAL A 17 -20.83 0.61 -12.74
CA VAL A 17 -21.30 -0.72 -12.35
C VAL A 17 -22.53 -1.06 -13.19
N LEU A 18 -22.34 -1.84 -14.26
CA LEU A 18 -23.42 -2.37 -15.08
C LEU A 18 -24.11 -3.53 -14.34
N LEU A 19 -25.17 -3.23 -13.60
CA LEU A 19 -26.13 -4.25 -13.17
C LEU A 19 -27.07 -4.53 -14.34
N VAL A 20 -26.95 -5.72 -14.92
CA VAL A 20 -27.87 -6.22 -15.96
C VAL A 20 -28.93 -7.08 -15.28
N ASP A 21 -30.16 -6.57 -15.16
CA ASP A 21 -31.30 -7.38 -14.74
C ASP A 21 -31.84 -8.18 -15.92
N ARG A 22 -31.71 -9.51 -15.84
CA ARG A 22 -32.16 -10.45 -16.87
C ARG A 22 -33.68 -10.51 -17.05
N ARG A 23 -34.49 -10.10 -16.05
CA ARG A 23 -35.96 -10.16 -16.13
C ARG A 23 -36.60 -8.97 -16.83
N SER A 24 -35.96 -7.80 -16.82
CA SER A 24 -36.54 -6.57 -17.37
C SER A 24 -35.84 -6.04 -18.62
N ASN A 25 -34.67 -6.60 -18.98
CA ASN A 25 -33.83 -6.10 -20.09
C ASN A 25 -33.62 -4.57 -20.04
N ARG A 26 -33.68 -4.00 -18.82
CA ARG A 26 -33.57 -2.58 -18.55
C ARG A 26 -32.25 -2.34 -17.83
N TYR A 27 -31.47 -1.43 -18.39
CA TYR A 27 -30.24 -0.88 -17.82
C TYR A 27 -30.56 -0.03 -16.58
N ILE A 28 -31.05 -0.67 -15.51
CA ILE A 28 -31.50 0.04 -14.30
C ILE A 28 -30.30 0.72 -13.59
N ALA A 29 -29.09 0.20 -13.78
CA ALA A 29 -27.90 0.77 -13.18
C ALA A 29 -27.19 1.83 -14.04
N SER A 30 -27.27 1.85 -15.38
CA SER A 30 -26.46 2.82 -16.18
C SER A 30 -26.82 4.29 -15.91
N LEU A 31 -28.08 4.56 -15.58
CA LEU A 31 -28.60 5.89 -15.25
C LEU A 31 -28.16 6.41 -13.86
N LEU A 32 -27.73 5.55 -12.94
CA LEU A 32 -27.18 5.94 -11.62
C LEU A 32 -25.68 5.70 -11.49
N SER A 33 -25.12 4.79 -12.29
CA SER A 33 -23.69 4.49 -12.37
C SER A 33 -22.91 5.45 -13.28
N SER A 34 -23.60 6.41 -13.90
CA SER A 34 -22.98 7.62 -14.44
C SER A 34 -22.37 8.52 -13.35
N SER A 35 -22.58 8.20 -12.06
CA SER A 35 -22.25 9.11 -10.99
C SER A 35 -21.96 8.43 -9.63
N PRO A 36 -20.70 8.14 -9.26
CA PRO A 36 -20.27 7.91 -7.88
C PRO A 36 -20.37 9.18 -7.01
N GLU A 37 -21.40 10.00 -7.23
CA GLU A 37 -21.57 11.32 -6.61
C GLU A 37 -21.65 11.29 -5.09
N PRO A 38 -22.36 10.38 -4.38
CA PRO A 38 -22.40 10.45 -2.92
C PRO A 38 -21.04 10.15 -2.29
N VAL A 39 -20.30 9.21 -2.86
CA VAL A 39 -18.95 8.82 -2.43
C VAL A 39 -17.93 9.92 -2.76
N CYS A 40 -18.05 10.56 -3.93
CA CYS A 40 -17.25 11.73 -4.28
C CYS A 40 -17.58 12.95 -3.40
N THR A 41 -18.85 13.17 -3.08
CA THR A 41 -19.29 14.25 -2.18
C THR A 41 -18.77 14.04 -0.78
N TRP A 42 -18.83 12.79 -0.30
CA TRP A 42 -18.26 12.40 0.98
C TRP A 42 -16.74 12.63 0.99
N ASN A 43 -16.04 12.21 -0.07
CA ASN A 43 -14.62 12.44 -0.23
C ASN A 43 -14.27 13.94 -0.22
N ASP A 44 -14.93 14.76 -1.03
CA ASP A 44 -14.72 16.20 -1.11
C ASP A 44 -15.03 16.89 0.23
N ALA A 45 -16.03 16.41 0.98
CA ALA A 45 -16.37 16.95 2.29
C ALA A 45 -15.32 16.59 3.36
N VAL A 46 -14.84 15.35 3.36
CA VAL A 46 -13.80 14.87 4.28
C VAL A 46 -12.46 15.54 3.97
N ASP A 47 -12.13 15.70 2.69
CA ASP A 47 -10.85 16.21 2.21
C ASP A 47 -10.77 17.73 2.08
N LYS A 48 -11.84 18.46 2.36
CA LYS A 48 -11.94 19.92 2.16
C LYS A 48 -10.72 20.72 2.67
N GLU A 49 -10.15 20.35 3.81
CA GLU A 49 -9.02 21.10 4.41
C GLU A 49 -7.68 20.77 3.74
N PHE A 50 -7.54 19.56 3.19
CA PHE A 50 -6.42 19.18 2.34
C PHE A 50 -6.58 19.82 0.96
N ASP A 51 -7.76 19.67 0.35
CA ASP A 51 -8.05 20.17 -1.00
C ASP A 51 -7.85 21.68 -1.10
N LYS A 52 -8.15 22.49 -0.06
CA LYS A 52 -7.85 23.93 -0.03
C LYS A 52 -6.37 24.29 -0.22
N LYS A 53 -5.46 23.39 0.18
CA LYS A 53 -4.01 23.62 0.22
C LYS A 53 -3.27 23.04 -0.99
N VAL A 54 -3.97 22.30 -1.86
CA VAL A 54 -3.44 21.71 -3.09
C VAL A 54 -3.91 22.53 -4.29
N ALA A 55 -3.01 22.89 -5.21
CA ALA A 55 -3.32 23.79 -6.33
C ALA A 55 -4.48 23.28 -7.21
N ARG A 56 -4.56 21.97 -7.41
CA ARG A 56 -5.66 21.30 -8.13
C ARG A 56 -6.90 21.08 -7.26
N GLY A 57 -6.71 20.90 -5.95
CA GLY A 57 -7.80 20.68 -5.00
C GLY A 57 -8.59 21.96 -4.70
N CYS A 58 -7.92 23.11 -4.72
CA CYS A 58 -8.49 24.36 -4.21
C CYS A 58 -9.63 24.89 -5.09
N VAL A 59 -9.73 24.44 -6.34
CA VAL A 59 -10.81 24.78 -7.27
C VAL A 59 -12.07 23.95 -7.07
N ARG A 60 -12.04 22.90 -6.22
CA ARG A 60 -13.20 22.04 -5.98
C ARG A 60 -14.34 22.80 -5.29
N PRO A 61 -15.62 22.48 -5.57
CA PRO A 61 -16.77 23.24 -5.07
C PRO A 61 -16.83 23.38 -3.55
N ILE A 62 -16.52 22.32 -2.79
CA ILE A 62 -16.54 22.34 -1.32
C ILE A 62 -15.29 23.05 -0.77
N ALA A 63 -14.11 22.78 -1.35
CA ALA A 63 -12.85 23.39 -0.92
C ALA A 63 -12.86 24.92 -1.09
N ARG A 64 -13.33 25.42 -2.24
CA ARG A 64 -13.44 26.87 -2.54
C ARG A 64 -14.63 27.58 -1.88
N GLY A 65 -15.47 26.85 -1.14
CA GLY A 65 -16.65 27.40 -0.48
C GLY A 65 -17.84 27.73 -1.41
N ALA A 66 -17.83 27.26 -2.66
CA ALA A 66 -18.97 27.44 -3.58
C ALA A 66 -20.20 26.60 -3.18
N VAL A 67 -19.98 25.53 -2.41
CA VAL A 67 -21.03 24.69 -1.80
C VAL A 67 -20.61 24.38 -0.37
N THR A 68 -21.48 24.62 0.61
CA THR A 68 -21.19 24.24 2.00
C THR A 68 -21.41 22.74 2.20
N PRO A 69 -20.70 22.07 3.13
CA PRO A 69 -20.98 20.67 3.46
C PRO A 69 -22.45 20.42 3.83
N PHE A 70 -23.08 21.36 4.53
CA PHE A 70 -24.51 21.29 4.87
C PHE A 70 -25.44 21.32 3.65
N GLN A 71 -25.04 21.93 2.55
CA GLN A 71 -25.78 21.87 1.27
C GLN A 71 -25.49 20.56 0.52
N ALA A 72 -24.29 20.02 0.67
CA ALA A 72 -23.84 18.82 -0.01
C ALA A 72 -24.40 17.53 0.62
N TYR A 73 -24.52 17.46 1.95
CA TYR A 73 -24.96 16.25 2.65
C TYR A 73 -26.37 15.80 2.29
N PRO A 74 -27.42 16.65 2.26
CA PRO A 74 -28.76 16.20 1.88
C PRO A 74 -28.80 15.59 0.48
N TRP A 75 -28.00 16.12 -0.45
CA TRP A 75 -27.89 15.61 -1.81
C TRP A 75 -27.17 14.26 -1.86
N ALA A 76 -26.06 14.13 -1.13
CA ALA A 76 -25.38 12.84 -0.97
C ALA A 76 -26.30 11.80 -0.33
N THR A 77 -27.01 12.16 0.75
CA THR A 77 -27.98 11.28 1.43
C THR A 77 -29.09 10.84 0.49
N LEU A 78 -29.70 11.75 -0.27
CA LEU A 78 -30.77 11.41 -1.22
C LEU A 78 -30.30 10.37 -2.25
N LYS A 79 -29.08 10.54 -2.78
CA LYS A 79 -28.49 9.60 -3.74
C LYS A 79 -28.11 8.27 -3.09
N THR A 80 -27.57 8.30 -1.88
CA THR A 80 -27.30 7.08 -1.11
C THR A 80 -28.58 6.30 -0.86
N VAL A 81 -29.69 6.96 -0.50
CA VAL A 81 -30.99 6.31 -0.33
C VAL A 81 -31.47 5.69 -1.64
N ALA A 82 -31.32 6.38 -2.79
CA ALA A 82 -31.66 5.82 -4.09
C ALA A 82 -30.80 4.59 -4.46
N ILE A 83 -29.49 4.62 -4.19
CA ILE A 83 -28.58 3.48 -4.39
C ILE A 83 -29.00 2.32 -3.49
N VAL A 84 -29.21 2.57 -2.19
CA VAL A 84 -29.62 1.55 -1.22
C VAL A 84 -30.97 0.93 -1.59
N ALA A 85 -31.93 1.73 -2.07
CA ALA A 85 -33.23 1.25 -2.55
C ALA A 85 -33.09 0.25 -3.71
N ILE A 86 -32.09 0.43 -4.58
CA ILE A 86 -31.77 -0.50 -5.67
C ILE A 86 -31.03 -1.72 -5.12
N LEU A 87 -30.08 -1.53 -4.20
CA LEU A 87 -29.33 -2.63 -3.58
C LEU A 87 -30.23 -3.56 -2.76
N PHE A 88 -31.37 -3.09 -2.23
CA PHE A 88 -32.38 -3.95 -1.62
C PHE A 88 -32.99 -4.98 -2.59
N ARG A 89 -32.81 -4.80 -3.91
CA ARG A 89 -33.19 -5.78 -4.93
C ARG A 89 -32.08 -6.79 -5.25
N LEU A 90 -30.91 -6.63 -4.64
CA LEU A 90 -29.75 -7.50 -4.77
C LEU A 90 -29.48 -8.25 -3.45
N PRO A 91 -28.63 -9.29 -3.45
CA PRO A 91 -28.21 -9.98 -2.23
C PRO A 91 -27.61 -9.02 -1.19
N ALA A 92 -27.82 -9.31 0.10
CA ALA A 92 -27.38 -8.46 1.22
C ALA A 92 -25.87 -8.17 1.22
N THR A 93 -25.05 -9.04 0.63
CA THR A 93 -23.61 -8.84 0.44
C THR A 93 -23.28 -7.57 -0.35
N CYS A 94 -24.18 -7.11 -1.23
CA CYS A 94 -23.98 -5.88 -2.01
C CYS A 94 -24.04 -4.61 -1.16
N MET A 95 -24.74 -4.63 -0.01
CA MET A 95 -24.83 -3.48 0.90
C MET A 95 -23.52 -3.21 1.64
N PHE A 96 -22.70 -4.25 1.87
CA PHE A 96 -21.41 -4.14 2.56
C PHE A 96 -20.43 -3.21 1.81
N PHE A 97 -20.51 -3.16 0.49
CA PHE A 97 -19.58 -2.38 -0.34
C PHE A 97 -19.83 -0.88 -0.28
N VAL A 98 -21.11 -0.47 -0.18
CA VAL A 98 -21.45 0.95 0.03
C VAL A 98 -20.88 1.45 1.35
N PHE A 99 -20.98 0.64 2.41
CA PHE A 99 -20.39 0.99 3.70
C PHE A 99 -18.87 1.16 3.61
N LEU A 100 -18.16 0.20 3.01
CA LEU A 100 -16.70 0.28 2.88
C LEU A 100 -16.23 1.52 2.09
N SER A 101 -17.00 1.97 1.09
CA SER A 101 -16.69 3.19 0.33
C SER A 101 -16.70 4.47 1.16
N THR A 102 -17.27 4.46 2.36
CA THR A 102 -17.21 5.61 3.28
C THR A 102 -15.86 5.72 4.00
N ILE A 103 -15.08 4.64 4.03
CA ILE A 103 -13.83 4.55 4.80
C ILE A 103 -12.64 5.06 3.96
N TYR A 104 -12.66 4.89 2.63
CA TYR A 104 -11.49 5.19 1.79
C TYR A 104 -10.94 6.62 1.91
N PRO A 105 -11.74 7.70 2.08
CA PRO A 105 -11.18 9.05 2.14
C PRO A 105 -10.25 9.23 3.34
N PHE A 106 -10.45 8.45 4.41
CA PHE A 106 -9.61 8.49 5.59
C PHE A 106 -8.27 7.76 5.39
N ALA A 107 -8.14 6.88 4.40
CA ALA A 107 -6.94 6.08 4.17
C ALA A 107 -5.67 6.95 4.01
N LYS A 108 -5.78 8.07 3.28
CA LYS A 108 -4.64 8.98 3.05
C LYS A 108 -4.08 9.65 4.32
N ARG A 109 -4.82 9.59 5.44
CA ARG A 109 -4.43 10.15 6.74
C ARG A 109 -3.65 9.14 7.57
N VAL A 110 -3.84 7.85 7.30
CA VAL A 110 -3.27 6.76 8.12
C VAL A 110 -2.18 6.00 7.36
N THR A 111 -2.34 5.80 6.05
CA THR A 111 -1.47 4.94 5.23
C THR A 111 -0.93 5.62 3.99
N TYR A 112 0.26 5.20 3.53
CA TYR A 112 0.78 5.54 2.21
C TYR A 112 0.17 4.71 1.07
N TYR A 113 -0.79 3.82 1.35
CA TYR A 113 -1.42 2.96 0.35
C TYR A 113 -2.92 3.25 0.11
N PRO A 114 -3.40 4.51 0.11
CA PRO A 114 -4.82 4.79 -0.13
C PRO A 114 -5.28 4.35 -1.53
N GLN A 115 -4.37 4.31 -2.51
CA GLN A 115 -4.61 3.77 -3.86
C GLN A 115 -5.05 2.30 -3.83
N PHE A 116 -4.40 1.48 -3.00
CA PHE A 116 -4.74 0.06 -2.85
C PHE A 116 -6.08 -0.12 -2.12
N VAL A 117 -6.35 0.71 -1.11
CA VAL A 117 -7.64 0.73 -0.41
C VAL A 117 -8.77 1.11 -1.37
N LEU A 118 -8.58 2.16 -2.18
CA LEU A 118 -9.50 2.59 -3.22
C LEU A 118 -9.74 1.47 -4.24
N GLY A 119 -8.66 0.85 -4.75
CA GLY A 119 -8.73 -0.26 -5.69
C GLY A 119 -9.46 -1.47 -5.16
N SER A 120 -9.25 -1.81 -3.89
CA SER A 120 -9.93 -2.93 -3.24
C SER A 120 -11.43 -2.66 -3.15
N ILE A 121 -11.82 -1.48 -2.67
CA ILE A 121 -13.22 -1.08 -2.53
C ILE A 121 -13.92 -1.03 -3.89
N PHE A 122 -13.29 -0.46 -4.92
CA PHE A 122 -13.87 -0.44 -6.26
C PHE A 122 -14.00 -1.85 -6.85
N SER A 123 -13.03 -2.72 -6.62
CA SER A 123 -13.07 -4.10 -7.14
C SER A 123 -14.15 -4.95 -6.51
N LEU A 124 -14.66 -4.59 -5.33
CA LEU A 124 -15.79 -5.31 -4.73
C LEU A 124 -17.07 -5.20 -5.58
N ALA A 125 -17.19 -4.17 -6.42
CA ALA A 125 -18.27 -4.06 -7.39
C ALA A 125 -18.29 -5.21 -8.41
N PHE A 126 -17.15 -5.85 -8.68
CA PHE A 126 -17.09 -7.05 -9.51
C PHE A 126 -17.99 -8.16 -8.94
N PHE A 127 -17.88 -8.45 -7.65
CA PHE A 127 -18.70 -9.47 -7.00
C PHE A 127 -20.20 -9.16 -7.10
N THR A 128 -20.60 -7.89 -6.97
CA THR A 128 -22.00 -7.50 -7.17
C THR A 128 -22.47 -7.67 -8.61
N SER A 129 -21.60 -7.36 -9.56
CA SER A 129 -21.92 -7.43 -11.00
C SER A 129 -22.10 -8.88 -11.43
N VAL A 130 -21.20 -9.77 -11.00
CA VAL A 130 -21.30 -11.22 -11.27
C VAL A 130 -22.54 -11.83 -10.62
N ARG A 131 -22.85 -11.42 -9.38
CA ARG A 131 -24.10 -11.82 -8.71
C ARG A 131 -25.35 -11.33 -9.43
N GLY A 132 -25.33 -10.13 -10.00
CA GLY A 132 -26.43 -9.60 -10.82
C GLY A 132 -26.68 -10.43 -12.09
N MET A 133 -25.70 -11.20 -12.55
CA MET A 133 -25.82 -12.11 -13.70
C MET A 133 -26.25 -13.54 -13.30
N ASP A 134 -26.75 -13.73 -12.08
CA ASP A 134 -27.11 -15.05 -11.50
C ASP A 134 -25.94 -16.03 -11.41
N VAL A 135 -24.70 -15.55 -11.47
CA VAL A 135 -23.49 -16.37 -11.24
C VAL A 135 -23.05 -16.18 -9.81
N ASP A 136 -22.75 -17.26 -9.11
CA ASP A 136 -22.16 -17.21 -7.77
C ASP A 136 -20.63 -17.10 -7.87
N PRO A 137 -20.00 -15.91 -7.65
CA PRO A 137 -18.54 -15.75 -7.64
C PRO A 137 -17.86 -16.35 -6.41
N LEU A 138 -18.62 -16.80 -5.41
CA LEU A 138 -18.12 -17.45 -4.19
C LEU A 138 -18.32 -18.96 -4.21
N SER A 139 -18.92 -19.52 -5.28
CA SER A 139 -19.02 -20.96 -5.46
C SER A 139 -17.63 -21.56 -5.61
N LYS A 140 -17.50 -22.85 -5.28
CA LYS A 140 -16.24 -23.59 -5.38
C LYS A 140 -15.60 -23.45 -6.77
N ASP A 141 -16.41 -23.47 -7.82
CA ASP A 141 -15.94 -23.45 -9.21
C ASP A 141 -15.58 -22.03 -9.69
N ASN A 142 -16.22 -20.99 -9.13
CA ASN A 142 -16.01 -19.61 -9.58
C ASN A 142 -15.13 -18.77 -8.65
N PHE A 143 -14.82 -19.25 -7.44
CA PHE A 143 -14.08 -18.48 -6.44
C PHE A 143 -12.70 -18.06 -6.94
N ALA A 144 -11.92 -19.01 -7.47
CA ALA A 144 -10.58 -18.74 -7.97
C ALA A 144 -10.54 -17.75 -9.15
N PRO A 145 -11.34 -17.91 -10.23
CA PRO A 145 -11.36 -16.90 -11.30
C PRO A 145 -11.91 -15.55 -10.83
N SER A 146 -12.90 -15.53 -9.94
CA SER A 146 -13.45 -14.29 -9.37
C SER A 146 -12.41 -13.52 -8.55
N LEU A 147 -11.59 -14.23 -7.76
CA LEU A 147 -10.49 -13.63 -7.01
C LEU A 147 -9.41 -13.06 -7.94
N CYS A 148 -9.13 -13.73 -9.07
CA CYS A 148 -8.19 -13.22 -10.06
C CYS A 148 -8.68 -11.91 -10.70
N PHE A 149 -9.97 -11.82 -11.07
CA PHE A 149 -10.56 -10.57 -11.58
C PHE A 149 -10.57 -9.45 -10.53
N PHE A 150 -10.94 -9.77 -9.29
CA PHE A 150 -10.89 -8.83 -8.19
C PHE A 150 -9.47 -8.28 -7.96
N ALA A 151 -8.47 -9.15 -7.93
CA ALA A 151 -7.07 -8.76 -7.75
C ALA A 151 -6.57 -7.92 -8.94
N ALA A 152 -6.87 -8.34 -10.17
CA ALA A 152 -6.49 -7.62 -11.38
C ALA A 152 -7.06 -6.19 -11.39
N ASN A 153 -8.35 -6.01 -11.06
CA ASN A 153 -8.99 -4.70 -11.01
C ASN A 153 -8.46 -3.83 -9.85
N THR A 154 -8.11 -4.45 -8.72
CA THR A 154 -7.53 -3.76 -7.55
C THR A 154 -6.17 -3.19 -7.91
N ILE A 155 -5.32 -4.02 -8.53
CA ILE A 155 -3.99 -3.63 -8.95
C ILE A 155 -4.07 -2.57 -10.06
N TRP A 156 -5.00 -2.72 -11.01
CA TRP A 156 -5.19 -1.75 -12.08
C TRP A 156 -5.54 -0.36 -11.53
N THR A 157 -6.52 -0.31 -10.63
CA THR A 157 -6.91 0.93 -9.95
C THR A 157 -5.74 1.51 -9.16
N THR A 158 -4.96 0.65 -8.49
CA THR A 158 -3.77 1.06 -7.75
C THR A 158 -2.73 1.71 -8.67
N ILE A 159 -2.45 1.12 -9.84
CA ILE A 159 -1.53 1.67 -10.84
C ILE A 159 -2.04 3.03 -11.32
N TYR A 160 -3.28 3.08 -11.79
CA TYR A 160 -3.88 4.29 -12.35
C TYR A 160 -3.91 5.44 -11.34
N ASP A 161 -4.38 5.19 -10.12
CA ASP A 161 -4.49 6.22 -9.09
C ASP A 161 -3.12 6.63 -8.54
N THR A 162 -2.13 5.72 -8.53
CA THR A 162 -0.73 6.06 -8.21
C THR A 162 -0.16 6.99 -9.26
N ILE A 163 -0.36 6.68 -10.55
CA ILE A 163 0.06 7.55 -11.66
C ILE A 163 -0.62 8.92 -11.52
N TYR A 164 -1.93 8.97 -11.26
CA TYR A 164 -2.67 10.22 -11.11
C TYR A 164 -2.19 11.06 -9.91
N ALA A 165 -1.84 10.42 -8.79
CA ALA A 165 -1.36 11.09 -7.59
C ALA A 165 0.02 11.75 -7.77
N HIS A 166 0.82 11.37 -8.78
CA HIS A 166 2.10 12.05 -9.06
C HIS A 166 1.95 13.54 -9.42
N GLN A 167 0.76 13.95 -9.88
CA GLN A 167 0.47 15.37 -10.16
C GLN A 167 0.44 16.24 -8.91
N ASP A 168 0.09 15.67 -7.76
CA ASP A 168 -0.10 16.41 -6.52
C ASP A 168 1.05 16.18 -5.52
N VAL A 169 2.10 15.41 -5.88
CA VAL A 169 3.17 15.00 -4.94
C VAL A 169 3.83 16.17 -4.21
N ALA A 170 4.10 17.28 -4.90
CA ALA A 170 4.74 18.44 -4.28
C ALA A 170 3.86 19.08 -3.19
N ASP A 171 2.56 19.23 -3.48
CA ASP A 171 1.59 19.79 -2.56
C ASP A 171 1.25 18.79 -1.43
N ASP A 172 1.07 17.51 -1.76
CA ASP A 172 0.74 16.45 -0.81
C ASP A 172 1.80 16.33 0.30
N VAL A 173 3.09 16.45 -0.05
CA VAL A 173 4.18 16.45 0.94
C VAL A 173 4.07 17.63 1.88
N HIS A 174 3.79 18.83 1.36
CA HIS A 174 3.69 20.04 2.17
C HIS A 174 2.50 19.98 3.14
N VAL A 175 1.41 19.34 2.75
CA VAL A 175 0.19 19.26 3.56
C VAL A 175 0.15 18.01 4.46
N GLY A 176 1.09 17.07 4.28
CA GLY A 176 1.17 15.83 5.05
C GLY A 176 0.19 14.75 4.58
N VAL A 177 -0.21 14.77 3.31
CA VAL A 177 -1.02 13.71 2.69
C VAL A 177 -0.14 12.49 2.39
N LYS A 178 -0.54 11.32 2.88
CA LYS A 178 0.13 10.05 2.56
C LYS A 178 -0.45 9.45 1.28
N SER A 179 0.41 9.03 0.34
CA SER A 179 0.00 8.40 -0.92
C SER A 179 1.11 7.53 -1.50
N MET A 180 0.79 6.57 -2.38
CA MET A 180 1.81 5.69 -2.99
C MET A 180 2.77 6.50 -3.86
N ALA A 181 2.28 7.55 -4.52
CA ALA A 181 3.12 8.46 -5.30
C ALA A 181 4.09 9.24 -4.39
N VAL A 182 3.60 9.70 -3.24
CA VAL A 182 4.43 10.36 -2.24
C VAL A 182 5.47 9.39 -1.68
N HIS A 183 5.08 8.15 -1.44
CA HIS A 183 5.94 7.14 -0.89
C HIS A 183 7.05 6.74 -1.87
N LEU A 184 6.65 6.23 -3.03
CA LEU A 184 7.52 5.61 -4.03
C LEU A 184 8.38 6.62 -4.78
N ARG A 185 7.94 7.88 -4.92
CA ARG A 185 8.67 8.92 -5.66
C ARG A 185 9.16 8.35 -7.01
N ASN A 186 10.47 8.22 -7.17
CA ASN A 186 11.15 7.76 -8.37
C ASN A 186 11.00 6.26 -8.67
N SER A 187 10.65 5.42 -7.68
CA SER A 187 10.48 3.97 -7.87
C SER A 187 9.10 3.56 -8.40
N SER A 188 8.17 4.50 -8.49
CA SER A 188 6.77 4.24 -8.90
C SER A 188 6.67 3.52 -10.24
N LYS A 189 7.50 3.90 -11.23
CA LYS A 189 7.51 3.24 -12.56
C LYS A 189 7.88 1.77 -12.49
N LEU A 190 8.86 1.42 -11.64
CA LEU A 190 9.31 0.04 -11.50
C LEU A 190 8.20 -0.81 -10.89
N LEU A 191 7.58 -0.32 -9.81
CA LEU A 191 6.46 -1.02 -9.18
C LEU A 191 5.27 -1.16 -10.14
N THR A 192 4.84 -0.09 -10.78
CA THR A 192 3.68 -0.14 -11.70
C THR A 192 3.93 -1.05 -12.89
N SER A 193 5.17 -1.14 -13.39
CA SER A 193 5.55 -2.08 -14.46
C SER A 193 5.44 -3.53 -14.02
N PHE A 194 5.92 -3.85 -12.82
CA PHE A 194 5.79 -5.19 -12.25
C PHE A 194 4.32 -5.57 -12.01
N LEU A 195 3.55 -4.63 -11.44
CA LEU A 195 2.11 -4.81 -11.21
C LEU A 195 1.32 -4.98 -12.51
N ALA A 196 1.70 -4.28 -13.59
CA ALA A 196 1.11 -4.45 -14.93
C ALA A 196 1.32 -5.86 -15.50
N LEU A 197 2.55 -6.41 -15.35
CA LEU A 197 2.83 -7.79 -15.74
C LEU A 197 1.99 -8.77 -14.90
N PHE A 198 1.88 -8.51 -13.59
CA PHE A 198 1.11 -9.34 -12.68
C PHE A 198 -0.40 -9.37 -13.03
N ILE A 199 -1.00 -8.22 -13.40
CA ILE A 199 -2.38 -8.16 -13.92
C ILE A 199 -2.55 -9.07 -15.15
N THR A 200 -1.61 -9.02 -16.09
CA THR A 200 -1.67 -9.83 -17.31
C THR A 200 -1.71 -11.33 -16.97
N GLY A 201 -0.88 -11.76 -16.02
CA GLY A 201 -0.90 -13.14 -15.52
C GLY A 201 -2.22 -13.52 -14.83
N LEU A 202 -2.76 -12.62 -13.99
CA LEU A 202 -4.04 -12.85 -13.31
C LEU A 202 -5.21 -12.98 -14.28
N LEU A 203 -5.28 -12.16 -15.33
CA LEU A 203 -6.35 -12.23 -16.33
C LEU A 203 -6.26 -13.48 -17.21
N ALA A 204 -5.04 -13.90 -17.56
CA ALA A 204 -4.82 -15.16 -18.26
C ALA A 204 -5.24 -16.36 -17.40
N LEU A 205 -4.85 -16.36 -16.12
CA LEU A 205 -5.25 -17.39 -15.16
C LEU A 205 -6.77 -17.41 -14.94
N ALA A 206 -7.41 -16.25 -14.82
CA ALA A 206 -8.86 -16.14 -14.68
C ALA A 206 -9.59 -16.77 -15.87
N GLY A 207 -9.15 -16.47 -17.09
CA GLY A 207 -9.72 -17.07 -18.31
C GLY A 207 -9.53 -18.57 -18.38
N ALA A 208 -8.36 -19.08 -17.95
CA ALA A 208 -8.08 -20.52 -17.93
C ALA A 208 -8.95 -21.26 -16.92
N LEU A 209 -9.08 -20.70 -15.71
CA LEU A 209 -9.92 -21.27 -14.64
C LEU A 209 -11.41 -21.21 -14.96
N ALA A 210 -11.86 -20.16 -15.67
CA ALA A 210 -13.26 -19.98 -16.08
C ALA A 210 -13.62 -20.70 -17.39
N GLY A 211 -12.65 -21.34 -18.06
CA GLY A 211 -12.87 -22.05 -19.32
C GLY A 211 -13.21 -21.13 -20.50
N PHE A 212 -12.70 -19.91 -20.53
CA PHE A 212 -12.96 -18.95 -21.61
C PHE A 212 -12.24 -19.33 -22.90
N GLY A 213 -12.89 -19.05 -24.03
CA GLY A 213 -12.34 -19.34 -25.36
C GLY A 213 -11.31 -18.32 -25.85
N PRO A 214 -10.68 -18.56 -27.02
CA PRO A 214 -9.63 -17.69 -27.58
C PRO A 214 -10.03 -16.21 -27.75
N LEU A 215 -11.33 -15.95 -27.98
CA LEU A 215 -11.88 -14.61 -28.11
C LEU A 215 -11.82 -13.76 -26.82
N TYR A 216 -11.60 -14.38 -25.65
CA TYR A 216 -11.30 -13.66 -24.42
C TYR A 216 -9.83 -13.22 -24.39
N TYR A 217 -8.90 -14.10 -24.73
CA TYR A 217 -7.47 -13.85 -24.54
C TYR A 217 -6.93 -12.73 -25.42
N ILE A 218 -7.36 -12.65 -26.69
CA ILE A 218 -6.88 -11.66 -27.64
C ILE A 218 -7.16 -10.22 -27.16
N PRO A 219 -8.43 -9.83 -26.91
CA PRO A 219 -8.73 -8.49 -26.44
C PRO A 219 -8.40 -8.27 -24.97
N VAL A 220 -8.58 -9.25 -24.06
CA VAL A 220 -8.43 -8.99 -22.62
C VAL A 220 -6.97 -9.05 -22.18
N VAL A 221 -6.28 -10.15 -22.51
CA VAL A 221 -4.91 -10.38 -22.07
C VAL A 221 -3.93 -9.64 -22.97
N GLY A 222 -4.16 -9.66 -24.29
CA GLY A 222 -3.33 -8.94 -25.26
C GLY A 222 -3.31 -7.43 -25.02
N GLU A 223 -4.47 -6.84 -24.78
CA GLU A 223 -4.57 -5.40 -24.52
C GLU A 223 -4.06 -5.01 -23.14
N SER A 224 -4.26 -5.84 -22.11
CA SER A 224 -3.64 -5.60 -20.80
C SER A 224 -2.12 -5.56 -20.90
N ALA A 225 -1.51 -6.50 -21.63
CA ALA A 225 -0.06 -6.54 -21.83
C ALA A 225 0.44 -5.30 -22.60
N MET A 226 -0.22 -4.95 -23.71
CA MET A 226 0.19 -3.83 -24.55
C MET A 226 -0.10 -2.47 -23.91
N GLY A 227 -1.31 -2.28 -23.40
CA GLY A 227 -1.80 -1.01 -22.86
C GLY A 227 -1.15 -0.64 -21.53
N LEU A 228 -1.00 -1.59 -20.61
CA LEU A 228 -0.31 -1.33 -19.34
C LEU A 228 1.21 -1.25 -19.52
N GLY A 229 1.77 -2.00 -20.47
CA GLY A 229 3.17 -1.88 -20.89
C GLY A 229 3.47 -0.50 -21.50
N ALA A 230 2.59 -0.01 -22.39
CA ALA A 230 2.69 1.32 -22.96
C ALA A 230 2.52 2.42 -21.89
N THR A 231 1.56 2.27 -20.98
CA THR A 231 1.35 3.24 -19.88
C THR A 231 2.58 3.31 -18.97
N SER A 232 3.17 2.17 -18.62
CA SER A 232 4.34 2.12 -17.73
C SER A 232 5.62 2.70 -18.37
N THR A 233 5.74 2.65 -19.70
CA THR A 233 6.91 3.14 -20.44
C THR A 233 6.76 4.59 -20.87
N LEU A 234 5.58 4.98 -21.38
CA LEU A 234 5.36 6.27 -22.04
C LEU A 234 4.93 7.38 -21.08
N VAL A 235 4.29 7.05 -19.94
CA VAL A 235 3.89 8.09 -18.98
C VAL A 235 5.13 8.67 -18.30
N LYS A 236 5.26 10.00 -18.35
CA LYS A 236 6.31 10.74 -17.68
C LYS A 236 5.77 11.31 -16.38
N LEU A 237 6.04 10.63 -15.27
CA LEU A 237 5.51 11.00 -13.95
C LEU A 237 5.84 12.45 -13.53
N ALA A 238 6.94 13.02 -14.03
CA ALA A 238 7.34 14.41 -13.75
C ALA A 238 6.60 15.47 -14.60
N GLU A 239 5.86 15.08 -15.64
CA GLU A 239 5.20 16.01 -16.56
C GLU A 239 3.68 15.89 -16.43
N ALA A 240 3.04 16.84 -15.73
CA ALA A 240 1.58 16.91 -15.54
C ALA A 240 0.77 16.85 -16.86
N LYS A 241 1.37 17.26 -17.98
CA LYS A 241 0.76 17.20 -19.32
C LYS A 241 0.74 15.78 -19.92
N SER A 242 1.61 14.87 -19.48
CA SER A 242 1.64 13.49 -19.97
C SER A 242 0.46 12.62 -19.47
N PHE A 243 -0.30 13.14 -18.48
CA PHE A 243 -1.45 12.46 -17.87
C PHE A 243 -2.80 12.79 -18.53
N LEU A 244 -2.87 13.86 -19.33
CA LEU A 244 -4.12 14.39 -19.91
C LEU A 244 -4.44 13.72 -21.26
N ASN A 245 -5.08 12.54 -21.25
CA ASN A 245 -6.23 12.25 -22.14
C ASN A 245 -6.98 10.94 -21.77
N PRO A 246 -7.95 10.95 -20.83
CA PRO A 246 -8.82 9.79 -20.61
C PRO A 246 -10.17 9.88 -21.34
N VAL A 247 -10.62 11.04 -21.83
CA VAL A 247 -11.99 11.21 -22.34
C VAL A 247 -12.02 12.25 -23.46
N GLY A 248 -12.48 11.86 -24.66
CA GLY A 248 -12.43 12.70 -25.86
C GLY A 248 -13.22 14.02 -25.72
N TRP A 249 -12.52 15.14 -25.90
CA TRP A 249 -13.01 16.46 -26.31
C TRP A 249 -11.91 17.14 -27.17
N PRO A 250 -12.25 18.11 -28.06
CA PRO A 250 -11.54 18.31 -29.32
C PRO A 250 -10.36 19.29 -29.20
N GLU A 251 -9.14 18.77 -29.04
CA GLU A 251 -7.88 19.35 -29.51
C GLU A 251 -6.88 18.21 -29.85
N PRO A 252 -6.01 18.32 -30.89
CA PRO A 252 -5.12 17.22 -31.30
C PRO A 252 -3.77 17.25 -30.55
N PRO A 253 -2.98 16.14 -30.56
CA PRO A 253 -2.95 15.00 -29.63
C PRO A 253 -1.71 15.02 -28.71
N ASN A 254 -1.53 14.06 -27.76
CA ASN A 254 -0.21 13.54 -27.32
C ASN A 254 -0.15 12.35 -26.32
N SER A 255 -1.26 11.70 -25.88
CA SER A 255 -1.17 10.35 -25.27
C SER A 255 -2.51 9.57 -25.29
N PRO A 256 -2.71 8.59 -26.18
CA PRO A 256 -3.94 7.79 -26.28
C PRO A 256 -4.05 6.61 -25.28
N TYR A 257 -3.01 6.29 -24.50
CA TYR A 257 -2.84 4.95 -23.91
C TYR A 257 -3.66 4.67 -22.63
N VAL A 258 -3.90 5.70 -21.80
CA VAL A 258 -4.69 5.57 -20.57
C VAL A 258 -6.20 5.48 -20.87
N GLY A 259 -6.65 6.16 -21.92
CA GLY A 259 -8.04 6.10 -22.38
C GLY A 259 -8.39 4.80 -23.12
N VAL A 260 -7.42 4.14 -23.77
CA VAL A 260 -7.63 2.83 -24.43
C VAL A 260 -7.71 1.72 -23.38
N THR A 261 -6.76 1.68 -22.43
CA THR A 261 -6.78 0.72 -21.30
C THR A 261 -8.06 0.82 -20.46
N THR A 262 -8.55 2.03 -20.23
CA THR A 262 -9.86 2.22 -19.56
C THR A 262 -10.98 1.68 -20.46
N ARG A 263 -11.03 2.03 -21.75
CA ARG A 263 -12.13 1.61 -22.64
C ARG A 263 -12.24 0.11 -22.86
N CYS A 264 -11.14 -0.62 -22.94
CA CYS A 264 -11.18 -2.05 -23.21
C CYS A 264 -11.35 -2.89 -21.94
N TYR A 265 -10.75 -2.48 -20.80
CA TYR A 265 -11.03 -3.13 -19.51
C TYR A 265 -12.52 -3.01 -19.14
N TRP A 266 -13.13 -1.86 -19.47
CA TRP A 266 -14.57 -1.65 -19.30
C TRP A 266 -15.42 -2.25 -20.44
N GLY A 267 -14.93 -2.30 -21.68
CA GLY A 267 -15.61 -2.94 -22.82
C GLY A 267 -15.74 -4.47 -22.71
N VAL A 268 -14.91 -5.09 -21.88
CA VAL A 268 -15.00 -6.50 -21.48
C VAL A 268 -16.09 -6.72 -20.41
N LEU A 269 -16.46 -5.67 -19.67
CA LEU A 269 -17.51 -5.67 -18.65
C LEU A 269 -18.83 -5.03 -19.12
N GLY A 270 -18.87 -4.37 -20.28
CA GLY A 270 -20.10 -4.09 -21.00
C GLY A 270 -20.02 -3.03 -22.11
N GLU A 271 -20.91 -3.26 -23.09
CA GLU A 271 -21.20 -2.53 -24.34
C GLU A 271 -20.20 -2.62 -25.52
N LYS A 272 -20.62 -3.43 -26.50
CA LYS A 272 -20.29 -3.43 -27.93
C LYS A 272 -18.80 -3.33 -28.29
N SER A 273 -18.22 -4.50 -28.52
CA SER A 273 -16.89 -4.70 -29.10
C SER A 273 -16.66 -3.85 -30.37
N PRO A 274 -15.49 -3.20 -30.50
CA PRO A 274 -15.08 -2.55 -31.73
C PRO A 274 -14.53 -3.60 -32.69
N LEU A 275 -15.43 -4.32 -33.36
CA LEU A 275 -15.10 -5.22 -34.48
C LEU A 275 -15.36 -4.54 -35.84
N SER A 276 -15.49 -3.21 -35.88
CA SER A 276 -15.91 -2.47 -37.07
C SER A 276 -14.99 -1.33 -37.51
N ALA A 277 -13.76 -1.21 -37.00
CA ALA A 277 -12.92 -0.06 -37.32
C ALA A 277 -11.42 -0.40 -37.49
N PHE A 278 -10.99 -0.34 -38.75
CA PHE A 278 -9.64 -0.08 -39.26
C PHE A 278 -8.64 -1.24 -39.44
N VAL A 279 -8.65 -1.72 -40.68
CA VAL A 279 -7.49 -2.10 -41.50
C VAL A 279 -6.90 -0.82 -42.14
N GLU A 280 -5.61 -0.84 -42.48
CA GLU A 280 -4.77 0.20 -43.13
C GLU A 280 -4.16 1.23 -42.15
N GLU A 281 -2.86 1.53 -42.11
CA GLU A 281 -1.68 1.17 -42.89
C GLU A 281 -0.44 1.47 -42.02
N GLY A 282 0.67 0.76 -42.23
CA GLY A 282 1.90 0.87 -41.43
C GLY A 282 3.00 1.76 -42.03
N GLY A 283 4.13 1.87 -41.30
CA GLY A 283 5.43 2.17 -41.91
C GLY A 283 6.41 3.03 -41.09
N GLY A 284 7.52 2.42 -40.65
CA GLY A 284 8.88 2.93 -40.91
C GLY A 284 9.68 3.70 -39.84
N GLY A 285 10.83 3.12 -39.41
CA GLY A 285 12.15 3.78 -39.57
C GLY A 285 12.97 4.26 -38.36
N ALA A 286 14.07 3.53 -38.04
CA ALA A 286 15.48 3.91 -37.68
C ALA A 286 15.83 5.07 -36.69
N ALA A 287 16.99 5.20 -36.03
CA ALA A 287 18.10 4.36 -35.49
C ALA A 287 19.13 5.30 -34.78
N ALA A 288 19.81 4.79 -33.73
CA ALA A 288 21.15 5.07 -33.19
C ALA A 288 21.61 6.50 -32.75
N THR A 289 22.32 6.61 -31.60
CA THR A 289 23.82 6.73 -31.53
C THR A 289 24.31 6.84 -30.05
N GLN A 290 25.42 6.15 -29.72
CA GLN A 290 26.18 6.19 -28.44
C GLN A 290 27.41 7.12 -28.53
N LEU A 291 28.04 7.49 -27.39
CA LEU A 291 29.51 7.59 -27.20
C LEU A 291 29.93 7.71 -25.70
N LYS A 292 31.14 7.19 -25.34
CA LYS A 292 31.77 6.97 -24.00
C LYS A 292 32.91 8.02 -23.65
N PRO A 293 33.94 7.79 -22.78
CA PRO A 293 34.06 8.22 -21.34
C PRO A 293 35.39 8.93 -20.87
N ASN A 294 35.42 9.40 -19.58
CA ASN A 294 36.54 9.62 -18.58
C ASN A 294 37.66 10.70 -18.83
N PRO A 295 38.51 11.19 -17.85
CA PRO A 295 38.89 10.70 -16.50
C PRO A 295 39.05 11.72 -15.32
N ARG A 296 39.46 11.22 -14.12
CA ARG A 296 39.76 11.87 -12.78
C ARG A 296 41.18 12.55 -12.72
N PRO A 297 41.80 12.97 -11.58
CA PRO A 297 41.41 13.03 -10.13
C PRO A 297 41.90 14.27 -9.31
N ALA A 298 41.45 14.42 -8.04
CA ALA A 298 42.24 14.89 -6.89
C ALA A 298 41.49 14.64 -5.56
N ALA A 299 42.23 14.28 -4.51
CA ALA A 299 41.75 13.70 -3.25
C ALA A 299 41.61 14.71 -2.10
N VAL A 300 40.64 14.49 -1.20
CA VAL A 300 40.70 14.77 0.25
C VAL A 300 39.83 13.71 0.95
N HIS A 301 40.35 13.05 1.99
CA HIS A 301 39.65 12.01 2.72
C HIS A 301 38.58 12.60 3.65
N GLU A 302 37.32 12.43 3.27
CA GLU A 302 36.14 12.54 4.12
C GLU A 302 35.47 11.16 4.06
N VAL A 303 35.11 10.57 5.20
CA VAL A 303 34.34 9.31 5.22
C VAL A 303 32.91 9.64 4.76
N THR A 304 32.77 9.80 3.45
CA THR A 304 31.48 9.82 2.78
C THR A 304 31.03 8.37 2.68
N ILE A 305 29.88 8.06 3.26
CA ILE A 305 29.19 6.78 3.02
C ILE A 305 28.81 6.77 1.53
N THR A 306 29.71 6.29 0.68
CA THR A 306 29.42 6.08 -0.73
C THR A 306 28.53 4.85 -0.85
N SER A 307 27.23 5.06 -0.96
CA SER A 307 26.31 4.09 -1.55
C SER A 307 26.80 3.78 -2.97
N THR A 308 27.50 2.65 -3.14
CA THR A 308 27.99 2.15 -4.43
C THR A 308 26.96 1.31 -5.17
N GLN A 309 25.71 1.28 -4.69
CA GLN A 309 24.59 0.71 -5.41
C GLN A 309 23.88 1.84 -6.17
N PRO A 310 23.52 1.69 -7.46
CA PRO A 310 22.55 2.60 -8.05
C PRO A 310 21.32 2.56 -7.15
N ASN A 311 20.96 3.69 -6.54
CA ASN A 311 19.85 3.81 -5.59
C ASN A 311 18.55 3.31 -6.24
N MET A 312 18.28 2.01 -6.21
CA MET A 312 16.93 1.49 -6.07
C MET A 312 16.54 1.73 -4.62
N SER A 313 16.39 3.00 -4.27
CA SER A 313 15.85 3.43 -2.99
C SER A 313 14.36 3.16 -3.01
N TRP A 314 13.98 1.91 -2.80
CA TRP A 314 12.62 1.62 -2.39
C TRP A 314 12.41 2.33 -1.05
N PRO A 315 11.42 3.22 -0.94
CA PRO A 315 11.10 3.82 0.34
C PRO A 315 10.68 2.74 1.35
N ARG A 316 10.94 2.98 2.63
CA ARG A 316 10.54 2.11 3.74
C ARG A 316 9.02 1.98 3.81
N SER A 317 8.46 0.80 3.54
CA SER A 317 7.01 0.61 3.47
C SER A 317 6.29 0.81 4.81
N GLN A 318 5.59 1.94 4.97
CA GLN A 318 4.71 2.23 6.11
C GLN A 318 3.26 1.94 5.73
N LEU A 319 2.75 0.76 6.12
CA LEU A 319 1.40 0.30 5.77
C LEU A 319 0.33 1.11 6.52
N LEU A 320 -0.35 0.50 7.51
CA LEU A 320 -1.43 1.15 8.24
C LEU A 320 -0.98 1.70 9.59
N GLU A 321 0.09 1.13 10.19
CA GLU A 321 0.74 1.58 11.44
C GLU A 321 -0.25 2.07 12.50
N ILE A 322 -1.37 1.34 12.62
CA ILE A 322 -2.46 1.73 13.51
C ILE A 322 -1.95 1.68 14.95
N GLY A 323 -1.08 0.71 15.27
CA GLY A 323 -0.42 0.60 16.57
C GLY A 323 0.56 1.71 16.92
N ASP A 324 0.92 2.58 15.98
CA ASP A 324 1.82 3.71 16.25
C ASP A 324 1.05 5.02 16.48
N GLN A 325 -0.28 4.99 16.35
CA GLN A 325 -1.11 6.18 16.50
C GLN A 325 -1.37 6.49 17.97
N SER A 326 -1.23 7.77 18.36
CA SER A 326 -1.41 8.21 19.75
C SER A 326 -2.81 7.94 20.33
N TRP A 327 -3.82 7.76 19.46
CA TRP A 327 -5.21 7.46 19.82
C TRP A 327 -5.52 5.96 19.81
N CYS A 328 -4.59 5.12 19.38
CA CYS A 328 -4.85 3.70 19.19
C CYS A 328 -5.13 3.02 20.55
N PRO A 329 -6.20 2.22 20.64
CA PRO A 329 -6.56 1.57 21.89
C PRO A 329 -5.48 0.60 22.39
N SER A 330 -5.23 0.58 23.70
CA SER A 330 -4.22 -0.28 24.32
C SER A 330 -4.41 -1.77 24.02
N TRP A 331 -5.65 -2.25 23.93
CA TRP A 331 -5.93 -3.65 23.56
C TRP A 331 -5.47 -4.00 22.15
N LEU A 332 -5.47 -3.03 21.22
CA LEU A 332 -5.03 -3.24 19.84
C LEU A 332 -3.51 -3.29 19.75
N HIS A 333 -2.81 -2.42 20.50
CA HIS A 333 -1.34 -2.50 20.66
C HIS A 333 -0.92 -3.88 21.19
N GLN A 334 -1.57 -4.35 22.26
CA GLN A 334 -1.27 -5.65 22.84
C GLN A 334 -1.50 -6.78 21.83
N HIS A 335 -2.60 -6.72 21.07
CA HIS A 335 -2.90 -7.73 20.06
C HIS A 335 -1.85 -7.76 18.93
N GLU A 336 -1.43 -6.59 18.45
CA GLU A 336 -0.39 -6.45 17.43
C GLU A 336 0.96 -6.98 17.94
N GLN A 337 1.41 -6.52 19.11
CA GLN A 337 2.65 -6.95 19.74
C GLN A 337 2.68 -8.48 19.97
N LEU A 338 1.57 -9.09 20.40
CA LEU A 338 1.47 -10.55 20.57
C LEU A 338 1.50 -11.30 19.24
N SER A 339 0.88 -10.75 18.20
CA SER A 339 0.85 -11.35 16.86
C SER A 339 2.24 -11.35 16.22
N LEU A 340 3.00 -10.27 16.38
CA LEU A 340 4.39 -10.18 15.93
C LEU A 340 5.30 -11.17 16.68
N THR A 341 5.15 -11.31 18.00
CA THR A 341 5.90 -12.32 18.76
C THR A 341 5.58 -13.75 18.29
N LYS A 342 4.33 -14.05 17.93
CA LYS A 342 3.99 -15.35 17.32
C LYS A 342 4.66 -15.54 15.97
N LEU A 343 4.73 -14.49 15.14
CA LEU A 343 5.39 -14.53 13.83
C LEU A 343 6.89 -14.79 13.96
N TRP A 344 7.56 -14.14 14.92
CA TRP A 344 8.96 -14.40 15.26
C TRP A 344 9.25 -15.87 15.58
N ASN A 345 8.28 -16.53 16.21
CA ASN A 345 8.37 -17.93 16.64
C ASN A 345 7.81 -18.93 15.62
N LEU A 346 7.17 -18.46 14.55
CA LEU A 346 6.58 -19.31 13.53
C LEU A 346 7.68 -20.08 12.78
N LYS A 347 7.50 -21.41 12.67
CA LYS A 347 8.36 -22.28 11.85
C LYS A 347 7.54 -22.71 10.64
N VAL A 348 8.05 -22.48 9.44
CA VAL A 348 7.41 -22.93 8.20
C VAL A 348 8.05 -24.25 7.78
N PRO A 349 7.33 -25.39 7.88
CA PRO A 349 7.89 -26.68 7.52
C PRO A 349 8.43 -26.68 6.08
N PHE A 350 9.59 -27.29 5.88
CA PHE A 350 10.25 -27.46 4.58
C PHE A 350 10.74 -26.17 3.88
N TRP A 351 10.47 -24.98 4.42
CA TRP A 351 10.87 -23.70 3.83
C TRP A 351 11.85 -22.88 4.69
N SER A 352 11.87 -23.06 6.02
CA SER A 352 12.75 -22.30 6.91
C SER A 352 13.69 -23.16 7.76
N ARG A 353 14.93 -22.71 7.95
CA ARG A 353 15.90 -23.29 8.91
C ARG A 353 15.58 -22.82 10.33
N GLY A 354 14.44 -23.24 10.88
CA GLY A 354 13.97 -22.80 12.20
C GLY A 354 13.00 -21.61 12.13
N SER A 355 12.77 -20.94 13.26
CA SER A 355 11.93 -19.73 13.31
C SER A 355 12.74 -18.50 12.91
N LEU A 356 12.08 -17.36 12.71
CA LEU A 356 12.79 -16.09 12.48
C LEU A 356 13.67 -15.72 13.68
N ALA A 357 13.22 -16.02 14.90
CA ALA A 357 13.97 -15.72 16.12
C ALA A 357 15.26 -16.54 16.22
N THR A 358 15.24 -17.82 15.81
CA THR A 358 16.47 -18.64 15.74
C THR A 358 17.44 -18.10 14.69
N GLN A 359 16.94 -17.63 13.54
CA GLN A 359 17.79 -17.01 12.52
C GLN A 359 18.42 -15.69 13.00
N ALA A 360 17.69 -14.89 13.77
CA ALA A 360 18.24 -13.69 14.40
C ALA A 360 19.36 -14.03 15.40
N CYS A 361 19.27 -15.16 16.10
CA CYS A 361 20.33 -15.63 16.99
C CYS A 361 21.65 -15.90 16.25
N GLU A 362 21.59 -16.46 15.05
CA GLU A 362 22.79 -16.70 14.23
C GLU A 362 23.48 -15.39 13.84
N VAL A 363 22.71 -14.36 13.46
CA VAL A 363 23.26 -13.02 13.20
C VAL A 363 23.88 -12.43 14.46
N PHE A 364 23.21 -12.59 15.61
CA PHE A 364 23.74 -12.12 16.89
C PHE A 364 25.11 -12.73 17.20
N LYS A 365 25.27 -14.05 16.98
CA LYS A 365 26.51 -14.79 17.18
C LYS A 365 27.61 -14.42 16.17
N GLU A 366 27.24 -14.12 14.92
CA GLU A 366 28.20 -13.78 13.87
C GLU A 366 28.89 -12.43 14.13
N TYR A 367 28.15 -11.43 14.59
CA TYR A 367 28.66 -10.06 14.73
C TYR A 367 29.11 -9.70 16.15
N LEU A 368 28.63 -10.40 17.18
CA LEU A 368 29.05 -10.15 18.56
C LEU A 368 30.02 -11.24 19.04
N GLN A 369 31.32 -10.99 18.89
CA GLN A 369 32.37 -11.99 19.17
C GLN A 369 32.45 -12.47 20.63
N ASP A 370 32.12 -11.62 21.61
CA ASP A 370 32.07 -12.00 23.03
C ASP A 370 30.79 -11.50 23.72
N PRO A 371 29.64 -12.18 23.48
CA PRO A 371 28.33 -11.74 23.97
C PRO A 371 28.24 -11.61 25.49
N SER A 372 28.94 -12.47 26.24
CA SER A 372 28.96 -12.46 27.72
C SER A 372 29.54 -11.18 28.31
N SER A 373 30.27 -10.37 27.52
CA SER A 373 30.78 -9.08 27.97
C SER A 373 29.73 -7.96 27.94
N TYR A 374 28.58 -8.18 27.28
CA TYR A 374 27.53 -7.19 27.09
C TYR A 374 26.28 -7.49 27.93
N THR A 375 25.61 -6.43 28.36
CA THR A 375 24.17 -6.47 28.65
C THR A 375 23.41 -6.10 27.37
N VAL A 376 22.47 -6.94 26.97
CA VAL A 376 21.70 -6.75 25.74
C VAL A 376 20.39 -6.04 26.06
N LEU A 377 20.17 -4.88 25.45
CA LEU A 377 18.96 -4.09 25.62
C LEU A 377 18.13 -4.18 24.34
N ASP A 378 16.95 -4.79 24.44
CA ASP A 378 15.96 -4.79 23.36
C ASP A 378 15.11 -3.53 23.47
N ILE A 379 15.43 -2.54 22.62
CA ILE A 379 14.74 -1.26 22.56
C ILE A 379 13.68 -1.38 21.47
N CYS A 380 12.42 -1.29 21.87
CA CYS A 380 11.22 -1.61 21.07
C CYS A 380 10.86 -3.11 21.06
N ALA A 381 10.93 -3.73 22.24
CA ALA A 381 10.71 -5.17 22.42
C ALA A 381 9.25 -5.62 22.20
N GLY A 382 8.27 -4.71 22.20
CA GLY A 382 6.84 -5.02 22.15
C GLY A 382 6.43 -5.99 23.25
N SER A 383 5.93 -7.17 22.89
CA SER A 383 5.59 -8.24 23.87
C SER A 383 6.73 -9.22 24.17
N GLY A 384 7.95 -8.90 23.73
CA GLY A 384 9.17 -9.70 23.92
C GLY A 384 9.81 -10.20 22.62
N GLY A 385 9.15 -10.07 21.47
CA GLY A 385 9.76 -10.30 20.16
C GLY A 385 10.57 -11.62 20.06
N PRO A 386 11.81 -11.58 19.53
CA PRO A 386 12.69 -12.74 19.49
C PRO A 386 13.49 -12.95 20.79
N THR A 387 13.49 -12.01 21.73
CA THR A 387 14.40 -12.00 22.89
C THR A 387 14.35 -13.27 23.74
N PRO A 388 13.18 -13.86 24.06
CA PRO A 388 13.11 -15.12 24.79
C PRO A 388 13.89 -16.26 24.11
N VAL A 389 13.84 -16.34 22.78
CA VAL A 389 14.57 -17.36 22.02
C VAL A 389 16.06 -17.02 21.95
N LEU A 390 16.40 -15.74 21.75
CA LEU A 390 17.78 -15.27 21.77
C LEU A 390 18.45 -15.62 23.10
N GLU A 391 17.80 -15.32 24.22
CA GLU A 391 18.34 -15.62 25.56
C GLU A 391 18.54 -17.12 25.76
N SER A 392 17.52 -17.93 25.47
CA SER A 392 17.61 -19.38 25.69
C SER A 392 18.70 -20.04 24.84
N GLU A 393 18.80 -19.68 23.56
CA GLU A 393 19.73 -20.31 22.63
C GLU A 393 21.18 -19.84 22.87
N LEU A 394 21.36 -18.53 23.08
CA LEU A 394 22.67 -17.94 23.32
C LEU A 394 23.26 -18.39 24.65
N ASN A 395 22.46 -18.33 25.73
CA ASN A 395 22.96 -18.70 27.05
C ASN A 395 23.25 -20.20 27.17
N ARG A 396 22.52 -21.07 26.46
CA ARG A 396 22.86 -22.50 26.38
C ARG A 396 24.28 -22.74 25.86
N GLU A 397 24.70 -21.98 24.85
CA GLU A 397 26.06 -22.10 24.29
C GLU A 397 27.13 -21.42 25.17
N ILE A 398 26.83 -20.24 25.71
CA ILE A 398 27.72 -19.48 26.60
C ILE A 398 28.00 -20.25 27.89
N GLU A 399 26.98 -20.87 28.50
CA GLU A 399 27.12 -21.71 29.67
C GLU A 399 27.91 -23.00 29.38
N ALA A 400 27.72 -23.60 28.20
CA ALA A 400 28.51 -24.76 27.77
C ALA A 400 30.00 -24.44 27.62
N GLN A 401 30.34 -23.17 27.36
CA GLN A 401 31.72 -22.66 27.35
C GLN A 401 32.23 -22.25 28.74
N GLY A 402 31.42 -22.39 29.80
CA GLY A 402 31.75 -22.00 31.18
C GLY A 402 31.78 -20.50 31.42
N LYS A 403 31.15 -19.70 30.55
CA LYS A 403 31.09 -18.23 30.65
C LYS A 403 29.81 -17.79 31.40
N VAL A 404 29.80 -16.53 31.85
CA VAL A 404 28.64 -15.93 32.52
C VAL A 404 27.50 -15.72 31.52
N PRO A 405 26.25 -16.10 31.86
CA PRO A 405 25.09 -15.87 31.01
C PRO A 405 24.87 -14.40 30.67
N VAL A 406 24.54 -14.14 29.42
CA VAL A 406 24.18 -12.83 28.89
C VAL A 406 22.86 -12.37 29.49
N GLN A 407 22.84 -11.14 29.97
CA GLN A 407 21.64 -10.51 30.52
C GLN A 407 20.90 -9.74 29.42
N PHE A 408 19.58 -9.91 29.37
CA PHE A 408 18.68 -9.23 28.45
C PHE A 408 17.74 -8.30 29.23
N ILE A 409 17.54 -7.09 28.72
CA ILE A 409 16.60 -6.10 29.26
C ILE A 409 15.59 -5.75 28.17
N LEU A 410 14.29 -5.89 28.47
CA LEU A 410 13.21 -5.51 27.57
C LEU A 410 12.73 -4.08 27.87
N SER A 411 12.60 -3.26 26.84
CA SER A 411 12.05 -1.91 26.94
C SER A 411 11.23 -1.55 25.71
N ASP A 412 10.23 -0.68 25.90
CA ASP A 412 9.35 -0.23 24.83
C ASP A 412 8.72 1.12 25.17
N LEU A 413 8.28 1.87 24.17
CA LEU A 413 7.50 3.09 24.37
C LEU A 413 6.10 2.76 24.93
N TYR A 414 5.57 1.59 24.60
CA TYR A 414 4.32 1.03 25.12
C TYR A 414 4.55 -0.35 25.78
N PRO A 415 5.08 -0.38 27.03
CA PRO A 415 5.44 -1.60 27.73
C PRO A 415 4.33 -2.66 27.84
N HIS A 416 4.61 -3.89 27.40
CA HIS A 416 3.70 -5.02 27.59
C HIS A 416 4.04 -5.81 28.87
N VAL A 417 3.93 -5.16 30.03
CA VAL A 417 4.39 -5.66 31.33
C VAL A 417 3.91 -7.09 31.65
N GLU A 418 2.65 -7.42 31.36
CA GLU A 418 2.12 -8.77 31.63
C GLU A 418 2.84 -9.89 30.84
N ALA A 419 3.25 -9.61 29.60
CA ALA A 419 3.99 -10.57 28.78
C ALA A 419 5.42 -10.71 29.32
N TRP A 420 6.07 -9.61 29.65
CA TRP A 420 7.43 -9.58 30.19
C TRP A 420 7.53 -10.25 31.56
N GLN A 421 6.53 -10.07 32.44
CA GLN A 421 6.44 -10.79 33.71
C GLN A 421 6.39 -12.32 33.54
N ARG A 422 5.72 -12.81 32.48
CA ARG A 422 5.68 -14.25 32.20
C ARG A 422 7.01 -14.76 31.65
N ILE A 423 7.74 -13.93 30.89
CA ILE A 423 9.07 -14.22 30.36
C ILE A 423 10.08 -14.27 31.51
N SER A 424 10.19 -13.21 32.31
CA SER A 424 11.18 -13.11 33.40
C SER A 424 10.99 -14.15 34.50
N LYS A 425 9.75 -14.60 34.75
CA LYS A 425 9.47 -15.72 35.66
C LYS A 425 10.05 -17.05 35.18
N LYS A 426 10.18 -17.23 33.86
CA LYS A 426 10.70 -18.45 33.24
C LYS A 426 12.20 -18.37 32.95
N GLN A 427 12.71 -17.17 32.66
CA GLN A 427 14.07 -16.93 32.20
C GLN A 427 14.74 -15.92 33.14
N GLN A 428 15.66 -16.40 33.97
CA GLN A 428 16.29 -15.59 35.02
C GLN A 428 17.19 -14.48 34.47
N ASN A 429 17.68 -14.63 33.23
CA ASN A 429 18.53 -13.63 32.58
C ASN A 429 17.74 -12.60 31.76
N VAL A 430 16.40 -12.58 31.88
CA VAL A 430 15.55 -11.57 31.23
C VAL A 430 14.92 -10.69 32.30
N SER A 431 15.22 -9.39 32.21
CA SER A 431 14.60 -8.33 33.00
C SER A 431 13.90 -7.31 32.09
N TYR A 432 13.17 -6.35 32.65
CA TYR A 432 12.39 -5.39 31.86
C TYR A 432 12.20 -4.06 32.60
N ILE A 433 11.85 -3.02 31.85
CA ILE A 433 11.54 -1.68 32.36
C ILE A 433 10.04 -1.44 32.22
N GLU A 434 9.33 -1.29 33.35
CA GLU A 434 7.87 -1.14 33.35
C GLU A 434 7.38 0.20 32.80
N THR A 435 8.24 1.22 32.83
CA THR A 435 7.93 2.58 32.38
C THR A 435 8.23 2.76 30.90
N PRO A 436 7.46 3.61 30.18
CA PRO A 436 7.75 3.95 28.79
C PRO A 436 9.18 4.43 28.58
N VAL A 437 9.87 3.86 27.59
CA VAL A 437 11.23 4.25 27.19
C VAL A 437 11.21 4.77 25.75
N ASP A 438 11.58 6.03 25.56
CA ASP A 438 11.75 6.61 24.21
C ASP A 438 13.12 6.24 23.66
N ALA A 439 13.13 5.41 22.61
CA ALA A 439 14.32 4.91 21.94
C ALA A 439 15.28 6.02 21.43
N ARG A 440 14.76 7.24 21.19
CA ARG A 440 15.55 8.40 20.74
C ARG A 440 16.38 9.04 21.85
N ALA A 441 16.07 8.74 23.12
CA ALA A 441 16.70 9.38 24.27
C ALA A 441 16.90 8.37 25.41
N VAL A 442 17.74 7.36 25.14
CA VAL A 442 18.03 6.28 26.10
C VAL A 442 19.42 6.49 26.70
N SER A 443 19.47 6.82 27.99
CA SER A 443 20.73 6.75 28.76
C SER A 443 21.14 5.30 28.95
N ARG A 444 22.42 5.04 29.26
CA ARG A 444 22.89 3.68 29.55
C ARG A 444 22.07 3.02 30.67
N LEU A 445 21.57 1.81 30.40
CA LEU A 445 20.75 0.99 31.28
C LEU A 445 21.44 -0.33 31.66
N GLY A 446 22.37 -0.80 30.82
CA GLY A 446 23.23 -1.95 31.09
C GLY A 446 24.38 -1.65 32.05
N LYS A 447 25.18 -2.68 32.38
CA LYS A 447 26.39 -2.55 33.22
C LYS A 447 27.56 -1.87 32.47
N GLU A 448 28.74 -2.48 32.48
CA GLU A 448 29.97 -1.94 31.88
C GLU A 448 29.91 -1.85 30.36
N LYS A 449 29.34 -2.85 29.66
CA LYS A 449 29.08 -2.77 28.22
C LYS A 449 27.63 -3.03 27.87
N GLU A 450 27.09 -2.21 26.99
CA GLU A 450 25.70 -2.28 26.51
C GLU A 450 25.65 -2.53 25.01
N CYS A 451 24.89 -3.55 24.59
CA CYS A 451 24.56 -3.80 23.19
C CYS A 451 23.05 -3.59 22.99
N ARG A 452 22.67 -2.67 22.09
CA ARG A 452 21.26 -2.39 21.77
C ARG A 452 20.81 -3.19 20.56
N ILE A 453 19.71 -3.92 20.66
CA ILE A 453 19.15 -4.65 19.54
C ILE A 453 17.85 -4.01 19.06
N PHE A 454 17.67 -3.95 17.74
CA PHE A 454 16.51 -3.37 17.09
C PHE A 454 15.81 -4.40 16.18
N ASN A 455 14.88 -5.15 16.75
CA ASN A 455 14.28 -6.31 16.08
C ASN A 455 13.12 -5.95 15.14
N ILE A 456 13.44 -5.68 13.86
CA ILE A 456 12.46 -5.31 12.83
C ILE A 456 11.63 -4.08 13.28
N CYS A 457 12.13 -3.18 14.11
CA CYS A 457 11.33 -2.04 14.59
C CYS A 457 11.42 -0.81 13.66
N PHE A 458 12.51 -0.66 12.89
CA PHE A 458 12.75 0.54 12.08
C PHE A 458 11.72 0.82 10.98
N HIS A 459 10.88 -0.15 10.61
CA HIS A 459 9.85 0.09 9.60
C HIS A 459 8.71 1.00 10.11
N HIS A 460 8.53 1.12 11.43
CA HIS A 460 7.54 1.99 12.09
C HIS A 460 8.00 3.44 12.22
N PHE A 461 9.31 3.69 12.23
CA PHE A 461 9.86 5.00 12.56
C PHE A 461 9.91 5.92 11.34
N SER A 462 9.58 7.20 11.57
CA SER A 462 9.91 8.26 10.61
C SER A 462 11.43 8.35 10.43
N ASP A 463 11.90 8.99 9.36
CA ASP A 463 13.35 9.15 9.16
C ASP A 463 14.00 9.97 10.28
N GLU A 464 13.28 10.95 10.84
CA GLU A 464 13.75 11.73 11.99
C GLU A 464 13.86 10.86 13.24
N ASP A 465 12.84 10.03 13.53
CA ASP A 465 12.85 9.13 14.67
C ASP A 465 13.92 8.04 14.53
N ALA A 466 14.03 7.42 13.34
CA ALA A 466 15.05 6.42 13.06
C ALA A 466 16.46 6.99 13.20
N ALA A 467 16.70 8.20 12.68
CA ALA A 467 17.97 8.90 12.85
C ALA A 467 18.25 9.22 14.32
N GLY A 468 17.24 9.67 15.08
CA GLY A 468 17.35 9.91 16.51
C GLY A 468 17.68 8.65 17.32
N ILE A 469 17.06 7.52 16.99
CA ILE A 469 17.31 6.22 17.63
C ILE A 469 18.74 5.75 17.35
N LEU A 470 19.17 5.80 16.09
CA LEU A 470 20.53 5.41 15.71
C LEU A 470 21.58 6.33 16.34
N LYS A 471 21.32 7.64 16.36
CA LYS A 471 22.18 8.61 17.03
C LYS A 471 22.30 8.29 18.53
N SER A 472 21.18 8.07 19.21
CA SER A 472 21.12 7.65 20.61
C SER A 472 21.95 6.37 20.85
N ALA A 473 21.79 5.35 20.00
CA ALA A 473 22.57 4.11 20.11
C ALA A 473 24.08 4.34 19.94
N VAL A 474 24.50 5.12 18.94
CA VAL A 474 25.91 5.44 18.68
C VAL A 474 26.53 6.26 19.82
N GLU A 475 25.78 7.19 20.41
CA GLU A 475 26.30 8.10 21.43
C GLU A 475 26.37 7.47 22.83
N SER A 476 25.55 6.46 23.14
CA SER A 476 25.37 5.99 24.52
C SER A 476 25.55 4.48 24.76
N ALA A 477 25.56 3.66 23.71
CA ALA A 477 25.85 2.23 23.80
C ALA A 477 27.24 1.87 23.25
N ASP A 478 27.75 0.71 23.63
CA ASP A 478 29.06 0.21 23.15
C ASP A 478 28.92 -0.58 21.84
N ALA A 479 27.73 -1.13 21.59
CA ALA A 479 27.37 -1.80 20.35
C ALA A 479 25.87 -1.64 20.08
N PHE A 480 25.47 -1.78 18.82
CA PHE A 480 24.07 -1.96 18.44
C PHE A 480 23.95 -2.88 17.23
N MET A 481 22.80 -3.53 17.08
CA MET A 481 22.50 -4.49 16.03
C MET A 481 21.10 -4.30 15.45
#